data_AF-A0A257LDE7-F1
#
_entry.id   AF-A0A257LDE7-F1
#
_cell.length_a   1.000
_cell.length_b   1.000
_cell.length_c   1.000
_cell.angle_alpha   90.00
_cell.angle_beta   90.00
_cell.angle_gamma   90.00
#
_symmetry.space_group_name_H-M   'P 1'
#
loop_
_entity.id
_entity.type
_entity.pdbx_description
1 polymer ?
#
loop_
_entity_poly.entity_id
_entity_poly.type
_entity_poly.pdbx_seq_one_letter_code
_entity_poly.pdbx_strand_id
1 'polypeptide(L)' 'MKVLIDIPDNEATFGLKVLKSLSFVKKAKPMSVAKIKLWENLKEAAEEVKLHKKGSIKLKTAQDLLNEL' A
#
# COMPACT_ATOMS: atom_id res chain seq x y z
N MET A 1 -8.55 2.12 -11.30
CA MET A 1 -8.03 0.86 -10.72
C MET A 1 -6.52 0.85 -10.82
N LYS A 2 -5.80 0.43 -9.77
CA LYS A 2 -4.33 0.28 -9.78
C LYS A 2 -4.04 -1.20 -9.55
N VAL A 3 -3.15 -1.80 -10.33
CA VAL A 3 -2.80 -3.22 -10.26
C VAL A 3 -1.30 -3.33 -10.01
N LEU A 4 -0.91 -4.11 -9.01
CA LEU A 4 0.47 -4.52 -8.76
C LEU A 4 0.69 -5.84 -9.49
N ILE A 5 1.80 -5.94 -10.22
CA ILE A 5 2.16 -7.14 -10.98
C ILE A 5 3.57 -7.50 -10.54
N ASP A 6 3.70 -8.70 -9.97
CA ASP A 6 4.99 -9.28 -9.64
C ASP A 6 5.47 -10.11 -10.84
N ILE A 7 6.66 -9.79 -11.35
CA ILE A 7 7.25 -10.40 -12.53
C ILE A 7 8.72 -10.65 -12.19
N PRO A 8 9.28 -11.83 -12.48
CA PRO A 8 10.69 -12.08 -12.28
C PRO A 8 11.55 -11.11 -13.11
N ASP A 9 12.70 -10.70 -12.57
CA ASP A 9 13.55 -9.63 -13.13
C ASP A 9 13.97 -9.88 -14.58
N ASN A 10 14.14 -11.15 -14.96
CA ASN A 10 14.47 -11.58 -16.32
C ASN A 10 13.38 -11.21 -17.33
N GLU A 11 12.12 -11.18 -16.91
CA GLU A 11 10.95 -10.90 -17.74
C GLU A 11 10.37 -9.49 -17.52
N ALA A 12 10.80 -8.77 -16.48
CA ALA A 12 10.32 -7.42 -16.16
C ALA A 12 10.44 -6.45 -17.34
N THR A 13 11.52 -6.54 -18.12
CA THR A 13 11.73 -5.71 -19.31
C THR A 13 10.73 -6.03 -20.42
N PHE A 14 10.41 -7.31 -20.62
CA PHE A 14 9.42 -7.77 -21.59
C PHE A 14 8.01 -7.39 -21.16
N GLY A 15 7.65 -7.67 -19.89
CA GLY A 15 6.39 -7.27 -19.30
C GLY A 15 6.14 -5.76 -19.40
N LEU A 16 7.16 -4.93 -19.18
CA LEU A 16 7.03 -3.48 -19.33
C LEU A 16 6.77 -3.05 -20.79
N LYS A 17 7.35 -3.73 -21.78
CA LYS A 17 7.08 -3.46 -23.21
C LYS A 17 5.64 -3.81 -23.57
N VAL A 18 5.15 -4.95 -23.12
CA VAL A 18 3.75 -5.37 -23.32
C VAL A 18 2.81 -4.40 -22.64
N LEU A 19 3.06 -4.03 -21.39
CA LEU A 19 2.21 -3.06 -20.68
C LEU A 19 2.18 -1.69 -21.37
N LYS A 20 3.28 -1.27 -22.01
CA LYS A 20 3.34 -0.02 -22.78
C LYS A 20 2.67 -0.12 -24.15
N SER A 21 2.55 -1.30 -24.74
CA SER A 21 1.86 -1.49 -26.03
C SER A 21 0.33 -1.46 -25.88
N LEU A 22 -0.18 -1.70 -24.67
CA LEU A 22 -1.60 -1.61 -24.35
C LEU A 22 -2.04 -0.14 -24.26
N SER A 23 -2.86 0.31 -25.21
CA SER A 23 -3.34 1.70 -25.33
C SER A 23 -4.14 2.21 -24.12
N PHE A 24 -4.68 1.31 -23.29
CA PHE A 24 -5.40 1.66 -22.06
C PHE A 24 -4.48 1.84 -20.84
N VAL A 25 -3.21 1.42 -20.92
CA VAL A 25 -2.25 1.56 -19.82
C VAL A 25 -1.60 2.93 -19.90
N LYS A 26 -2.18 3.90 -19.20
CA LYS A 26 -1.70 5.29 -19.22
C LYS A 26 -0.28 5.45 -18.64
N LYS A 27 0.10 4.63 -17.65
CA LYS A 27 1.39 4.73 -16.93
C LYS A 27 1.84 3.36 -16.41
N ALA A 28 2.76 2.70 -17.11
CA ALA A 28 3.52 1.58 -16.58
C ALA A 28 4.90 2.08 -16.14
N LYS A 29 5.19 2.04 -14.83
CA LYS A 29 6.49 2.42 -14.28
C LYS A 29 7.04 1.28 -13.43
N PRO A 30 8.31 0.89 -13.59
CA PRO A 30 8.95 -0.03 -12.66
C PRO A 30 9.00 0.63 -11.28
N MET A 31 8.63 -0.12 -10.27
CA MET A 31 8.73 0.29 -8.87
C MET A 31 9.71 -0.67 -8.20
N SER A 32 10.69 -0.13 -7.47
CA SER A 32 11.59 -1.00 -6.70
C SER A 32 10.83 -1.63 -5.53
N VAL A 33 11.27 -2.81 -5.09
CA VAL A 33 10.70 -3.53 -3.93
C VAL A 33 10.58 -2.61 -2.70
N ALA A 34 11.60 -1.77 -2.45
CA ALA A 34 11.58 -0.80 -1.36
C ALA A 34 10.45 0.23 -1.47
N LYS A 35 10.14 0.70 -2.69
CA LYS A 35 9.03 1.64 -2.94
C LYS A 35 7.67 0.95 -2.84
N ILE A 36 7.56 -0.31 -3.25
CA ILE A 36 6.33 -1.12 -3.08
C ILE A 36 6.02 -1.26 -1.59
N LYS A 37 7.00 -1.74 -0.81
CA LYS A 37 6.85 -1.92 0.64
C LYS A 37 6.51 -0.61 1.36
N LEU A 38 7.16 0.49 1.00
CA LEU A 38 6.84 1.80 1.57
C LEU A 38 5.42 2.26 1.22
N TRP A 39 4.97 2.02 -0.01
CA TRP A 39 3.62 2.37 -0.44
C TRP A 39 2.54 1.54 0.27
N GLU A 40 2.79 0.25 0.46
CA GLU A 40 1.91 -0.63 1.24
C GLU A 40 1.84 -0.19 2.70
N ASN A 41 2.99 0.00 3.36
CA ASN A 41 3.04 0.48 4.75
C ASN A 41 2.30 1.81 4.93
N LEU A 42 2.46 2.76 4.00
CA LEU A 42 1.78 4.05 4.06
C LEU A 42 0.26 3.91 3.85
N LYS A 43 -0.15 2.98 2.98
CA LYS A 43 -1.56 2.71 2.73
C LYS A 43 -2.21 2.05 3.95
N GLU A 44 -1.54 1.06 4.55
CA GLU A 44 -1.98 0.39 5.78
C GLU A 44 -2.10 1.40 6.93
N ALA A 45 -1.07 2.20 7.19
CA ALA A 45 -1.12 3.23 8.22
C ALA A 45 -2.23 4.26 7.97
N ALA A 46 -2.47 4.64 6.71
CA ALA A 46 -3.56 5.54 6.37
C ALA A 46 -4.95 4.88 6.56
N GLU A 47 -5.08 3.58 6.28
CA GLU A 47 -6.30 2.82 6.54
C GLU A 47 -6.54 2.65 8.05
N GLU A 48 -5.52 2.34 8.84
CA GLU A 48 -5.60 2.28 10.30
C GLU A 48 -6.05 3.61 10.90
N VAL A 49 -5.40 4.73 10.55
CA VAL A 49 -5.80 6.07 11.01
C VAL A 49 -7.24 6.39 10.58
N LYS A 50 -7.65 5.97 9.38
CA LYS A 50 -9.01 6.18 8.88
C LYS A 50 -10.03 5.32 9.64
N LEU A 51 -9.70 4.09 10.03
CA LEU A 51 -10.53 3.21 10.87
C LEU A 51 -10.62 3.72 12.31
N HIS A 52 -9.51 4.20 12.88
CA HIS A 52 -9.49 4.89 14.16
C HIS A 52 -10.38 6.14 14.15
N LYS A 53 -10.31 6.96 13.10
CA LYS A 53 -11.17 8.15 12.93
C LYS A 53 -12.64 7.81 12.62
N LYS A 54 -12.94 6.62 12.09
CA LYS A 54 -14.31 6.17 11.77
C LYS A 54 -15.10 5.69 12.99
N GLY A 55 -14.49 5.66 14.17
CA GLY A 55 -15.21 5.45 15.45
C GLY A 55 -15.44 4.00 15.87
N SER A 56 -14.75 3.00 15.29
CA SER A 56 -14.97 1.58 15.61
C SER A 56 -14.16 1.03 16.79
N ILE A 57 -13.30 1.83 17.44
CA ILE A 57 -12.57 1.40 18.64
C ILE A 57 -12.81 2.44 19.73
N LYS A 58 -13.48 2.02 20.82
CA LYS A 58 -13.53 2.80 22.06
C LYS A 58 -12.09 2.91 22.58
N LEU A 59 -11.54 4.12 22.58
CA LEU A 59 -10.28 4.41 23.25
C LEU A 59 -10.45 4.04 24.74
N LYS A 60 -9.63 3.11 25.26
CA LYS A 60 -9.32 3.11 26.70
C LYS A 60 -8.62 4.43 26.97
N THR A 61 -9.12 5.18 27.93
CA THR A 61 -8.67 6.54 28.22
C THR A 61 -7.24 6.48 28.79
N ALA A 62 -6.45 7.55 28.70
CA ALA A 62 -5.14 7.60 29.39
C ALA A 62 -5.28 7.34 30.91
N GLN A 63 -6.47 7.59 31.47
CA GLN A 63 -6.84 7.19 32.83
C GLN A 63 -6.98 5.67 33.04
N ASP A 64 -7.43 4.91 32.03
CA ASP A 64 -7.53 3.44 32.13
C ASP A 64 -6.14 2.79 32.16
N LEU A 65 -5.16 3.36 31.44
CA LEU A 65 -3.78 2.89 31.46
C LEU A 65 -3.09 3.17 32.82
N LEU A 66 -3.48 4.24 33.50
CA LEU A 66 -2.95 4.59 34.83
C LEU A 66 -3.51 3.72 35.96
N ASN A 67 -4.68 3.10 35.78
CA ASN A 67 -5.34 2.26 36.78
C ASN A 67 -4.93 0.77 36.72
N GLU A 68 -4.15 0.36 35.73
CA GLU A 68 -3.62 -1.01 35.60
C GLU A 68 -2.18 -1.17 36.17
N LEU A 69 -1.63 -0.14 36.82
CA LEU A 69 -0.39 -0.17 37.61
C LEU A 69 -0.68 -0.06 39.11
#